data_AF-A0A3P8WNB6-F1
#
_entry.id   AF-A0A3P8WNB6-F1
#
_cell.length_a   1.000
_cell.length_b   1.000
_cell.length_c   1.000
_cell.angle_alpha   90.00
_cell.angle_beta   90.00
_cell.angle_gamma   90.00
#
_symmetry.space_group_name_H-M   'P 1'
#
loop_
_entity.id
_entity.type
_entity.pdbx_description
1 polymer ?
#
loop_
_entity_poly.entity_id
_entity_poly.type
_entity_poly.pdbx_seq_one_letter_code
_entity_poly.pdbx_strand_id
1 'polypeptide(L)'
;MSSGNPSVFLLSVNGQIEGANFPEYDNLYCKYCYVYGHDWAPTSGLEEGITQITCKGSQASHRLIWNFPLETTFKSTNPFGWPQLVVSVYGPDVFGNDVVRGYGATHIPLTPGQHKRTIPMFVPEPTWRLQKFTSWLLGRRPEYTDPKVVAQGEGREVTRVRSQGFVTISFHIMTKDMKKLGYDTGPSSSANPHTASPGWSTEQQPNV
;
A
#
# COMPACT_ATOMS: atom_id res chain seq x y z
N MET A 1 -13.21 -39.06 9.94
CA MET A 1 -12.58 -37.87 10.55
C MET A 1 -13.43 -36.67 10.17
N SER A 2 -14.10 -36.02 11.13
CA SER A 2 -14.94 -34.85 10.84
C SER A 2 -14.03 -33.68 10.46
N SER A 3 -13.99 -33.33 9.17
CA SER A 3 -13.44 -32.05 8.73
C SER A 3 -14.36 -30.96 9.26
N GLY A 4 -14.06 -30.43 10.44
CA GLY A 4 -14.79 -29.29 11.01
C GLY A 4 -14.77 -28.14 10.02
N ASN A 5 -15.91 -27.47 9.83
CA ASN A 5 -15.95 -26.26 9.03
C ASN A 5 -14.91 -25.27 9.59
N PRO A 6 -14.04 -24.68 8.76
CA PRO A 6 -13.06 -23.73 9.25
C PRO A 6 -13.80 -22.54 9.89
N SER A 7 -13.43 -22.21 11.13
CA SER A 7 -14.00 -21.08 11.88
C SER A 7 -13.34 -19.73 11.56
N VAL A 8 -12.23 -19.77 10.80
CA VAL A 8 -11.44 -18.60 10.41
C VAL A 8 -11.11 -18.68 8.93
N PHE A 9 -10.88 -17.52 8.32
CA PHE A 9 -10.26 -17.41 7.01
C PHE A 9 -8.90 -16.73 7.11
N LEU A 10 -8.07 -16.92 6.08
CA LEU A 10 -6.76 -16.27 5.96
C LEU A 10 -6.75 -15.29 4.79
N LEU A 11 -6.01 -14.20 4.97
CA LEU A 11 -5.67 -13.20 3.96
C LEU A 11 -4.15 -13.07 3.89
N SER A 12 -3.56 -13.49 2.79
CA SER A 12 -2.14 -13.27 2.50
C SER A 12 -1.99 -12.02 1.64
N VAL A 13 -1.24 -11.06 2.15
CA VAL A 13 -0.93 -9.78 1.54
C VAL A 13 0.54 -9.82 1.14
N ASN A 14 0.78 -10.08 -0.14
CA ASN A 14 2.12 -9.97 -0.73
C ASN A 14 2.18 -8.77 -1.65
N GLY A 15 3.39 -8.34 -2.01
CA GLY A 15 3.56 -7.26 -2.96
C GLY A 15 4.82 -6.45 -2.72
N GLN A 16 4.80 -5.20 -3.16
CA GLN A 16 5.89 -4.27 -2.95
C GLN A 16 5.44 -2.81 -2.99
N ILE A 17 6.10 -1.99 -2.18
CA ILE A 17 6.12 -0.54 -2.36
C ILE A 17 7.08 -0.25 -3.51
N GLU A 18 6.55 -0.07 -4.72
CA GLU A 18 7.38 0.07 -5.92
C GLU A 18 8.24 1.35 -5.85
N GLY A 19 7.62 2.46 -5.43
CA GLY A 19 8.27 3.77 -5.48
C GLY A 19 7.31 4.93 -5.29
N ALA A 20 7.80 6.13 -5.53
CA ALA A 20 7.02 7.35 -5.38
C ALA A 20 7.36 8.43 -6.41
N ASN A 21 6.41 9.34 -6.60
CA ASN A 21 6.59 10.57 -7.34
C ASN A 21 6.29 11.75 -6.42
N PHE A 22 7.33 12.48 -6.03
CA PHE A 22 7.27 13.72 -5.27
C PHE A 22 8.00 14.81 -6.07
N PRO A 23 7.29 15.75 -6.72
CA PRO A 23 7.94 16.74 -7.59
C PRO A 23 9.01 17.57 -6.87
N GLU A 24 8.69 18.04 -5.65
CA GLU A 24 9.51 18.99 -4.88
C GLU A 24 10.60 18.33 -4.01
N TYR A 25 10.58 17.00 -3.85
CA TYR A 25 11.43 16.31 -2.88
C TYR A 25 12.25 15.19 -3.50
N ASP A 26 13.40 14.91 -2.89
CA ASP A 26 14.35 13.85 -3.27
C ASP A 26 15.02 13.29 -2.01
N ASN A 27 15.79 12.19 -2.15
CA ASN A 27 16.41 11.46 -1.04
C ASN A 27 15.35 11.00 -0.02
N LEU A 28 14.40 10.20 -0.50
CA LEU A 28 13.24 9.78 0.30
C LEU A 28 13.33 8.31 0.72
N TYR A 29 12.78 8.04 1.89
CA TYR A 29 12.43 6.68 2.33
C TYR A 29 10.97 6.62 2.77
N CYS A 30 10.42 5.42 2.84
CA CYS A 30 9.05 5.18 3.25
C CYS A 30 9.01 4.30 4.50
N LYS A 31 8.18 4.65 5.47
CA LYS A 31 7.75 3.77 6.55
C LYS A 31 6.36 3.25 6.21
N TYR A 32 6.09 1.98 6.47
CA TYR A 32 4.75 1.43 6.35
C TYR A 32 4.35 0.70 7.62
N CYS A 33 3.05 0.61 7.86
CA CYS A 33 2.46 -0.27 8.85
C CYS A 33 1.03 -0.68 8.43
N TYR A 34 0.54 -1.78 8.98
CA TYR A 34 -0.86 -2.17 8.81
C TYR A 34 -1.74 -1.67 9.97
N VAL A 35 -2.96 -1.27 9.63
CA VAL A 35 -4.04 -0.96 10.58
C VAL A 35 -5.21 -1.86 10.29
N TYR A 36 -5.75 -2.50 11.31
CA TYR A 36 -6.84 -3.48 11.17
C TYR A 36 -7.66 -3.54 12.47
N GLY A 37 -8.86 -4.10 12.37
CA GLY A 37 -9.79 -4.27 13.48
C GLY A 37 -9.39 -5.39 14.44
N HIS A 38 -10.05 -5.44 15.60
CA HIS A 38 -9.68 -6.33 16.71
C HIS A 38 -9.76 -7.84 16.39
N ASP A 39 -10.63 -8.25 15.46
CA ASP A 39 -10.76 -9.67 15.07
C ASP A 39 -9.60 -10.15 14.18
N TRP A 40 -8.89 -9.23 13.55
CA TRP A 40 -7.77 -9.53 12.68
C TRP A 40 -6.51 -9.78 13.49
N ALA A 41 -5.86 -10.91 13.25
CA ALA A 41 -4.58 -11.25 13.87
C ALA A 41 -3.54 -11.57 12.80
N PRO A 42 -2.36 -10.91 12.81
CA PRO A 42 -1.24 -11.28 11.96
C PRO A 42 -0.73 -12.67 12.40
N THR A 43 -0.45 -13.53 11.42
CA THR A 43 0.04 -14.90 11.65
C THR A 43 1.45 -15.13 11.13
N SER A 44 1.90 -14.30 10.18
CA SER A 44 3.25 -14.35 9.61
C SER A 44 3.60 -13.05 8.90
N GLY A 45 4.90 -12.83 8.68
CA GLY A 45 5.40 -11.65 7.97
C GLY A 45 5.61 -10.44 8.88
N LEU A 46 5.88 -9.29 8.27
CA LEU A 46 6.12 -8.04 8.98
C LEU A 46 4.88 -7.16 8.98
N GLU A 47 4.53 -6.61 10.14
CA GLU A 47 3.40 -5.69 10.29
C GLU A 47 3.76 -4.23 10.00
N GLU A 48 5.06 -3.92 10.06
CA GLU A 48 5.63 -2.62 9.78
C GLU A 48 7.06 -2.74 9.25
N GLY A 49 7.54 -1.70 8.60
CA GLY A 49 8.91 -1.66 8.12
C GLY A 49 9.30 -0.32 7.52
N ILE A 50 10.59 -0.21 7.20
CA ILE A 50 11.22 1.01 6.69
C ILE A 50 12.02 0.64 5.44
N THR A 51 11.82 1.38 4.35
CA THR A 51 12.57 1.18 3.10
C THR A 51 13.97 1.77 3.21
N GLN A 52 14.83 1.42 2.25
CA GLN A 52 16.05 2.20 2.00
C GLN A 52 15.72 3.64 1.58
N ILE A 53 16.70 4.52 1.77
CA ILE A 53 16.70 5.86 1.18
C ILE A 53 17.04 5.72 -0.31
N THR A 54 16.27 6.38 -1.16
CA THR A 54 16.49 6.40 -2.61
C THR A 54 16.44 7.84 -3.12
N CYS A 55 17.10 8.10 -4.24
CA CYS A 55 17.06 9.38 -4.93
C CYS A 55 16.49 9.23 -6.35
N LYS A 56 16.08 10.34 -6.95
CA LYS A 56 15.61 10.38 -8.33
C LYS A 56 16.76 10.01 -9.26
N GLY A 57 16.51 9.06 -10.15
CA GLY A 57 17.47 8.71 -11.20
C GLY A 57 17.72 9.88 -12.15
N SER A 58 18.87 9.88 -12.84
CA SER A 58 19.23 10.93 -13.80
C SER A 58 18.37 10.94 -15.09
N GLN A 59 17.49 9.95 -15.25
CA GLN A 59 16.60 9.83 -16.41
C GLN A 59 15.27 10.55 -16.18
N ALA A 60 14.58 10.86 -17.28
CA ALA A 60 13.39 11.72 -17.36
C ALA A 60 12.19 11.33 -16.47
N SER A 61 12.18 10.15 -15.82
CA SER A 61 11.00 9.70 -15.07
C SER A 61 10.79 10.40 -13.72
N HIS A 62 11.79 11.14 -13.20
CA HIS A 62 11.74 11.85 -11.90
C HIS A 62 11.14 11.02 -10.74
N ARG A 63 11.16 9.69 -10.85
CA ARG A 63 10.50 8.75 -9.95
C ARG A 63 11.53 8.14 -9.00
N LEU A 64 11.18 8.08 -7.74
CA LEU A 64 11.90 7.38 -6.68
C LEU A 64 11.52 5.90 -6.73
N ILE A 65 12.51 5.00 -6.67
CA ILE A 65 12.30 3.55 -6.73
C ILE A 65 12.75 2.94 -5.42
N TRP A 66 11.84 2.22 -4.75
CA TRP A 66 12.16 1.42 -3.57
C TRP A 66 12.10 -0.07 -3.87
N ASN A 67 11.08 -0.55 -4.59
CA ASN A 67 10.80 -1.98 -4.77
C ASN A 67 10.88 -2.76 -3.44
N PHE A 68 10.35 -2.16 -2.36
CA PHE A 68 10.45 -2.74 -1.03
C PHE A 68 9.37 -3.80 -0.82
N PRO A 69 9.71 -5.03 -0.40
CA PRO A 69 8.75 -6.12 -0.31
C PRO A 69 7.72 -5.90 0.80
N LEU A 70 6.49 -6.31 0.52
CA LEU A 70 5.40 -6.41 1.49
C LEU A 70 5.00 -7.89 1.59
N GLU A 71 5.05 -8.45 2.79
CA GLU A 71 4.65 -9.83 3.04
C GLU A 71 4.08 -9.95 4.46
N THR A 72 2.77 -10.21 4.52
CA THR A 72 2.04 -10.40 5.79
C THR A 72 0.86 -11.33 5.56
N THR A 73 0.60 -12.24 6.47
CA THR A 73 -0.65 -13.03 6.45
C THR A 73 -1.46 -12.72 7.70
N PHE A 74 -2.75 -12.51 7.53
CA PHE A 74 -3.71 -12.30 8.60
C PHE A 74 -4.69 -13.47 8.67
N LYS A 75 -5.22 -13.71 9.87
CA LYS A 75 -6.40 -14.54 10.11
C LYS A 75 -7.52 -13.69 10.70
N SER A 76 -8.76 -14.04 10.38
CA SER A 76 -9.96 -13.38 10.93
C SER A 76 -11.14 -14.35 10.92
N THR A 77 -12.15 -14.11 11.77
CA THR A 77 -13.45 -14.79 11.74
C THR A 77 -14.47 -14.02 10.90
N ASN A 78 -14.29 -12.70 10.76
CA ASN A 78 -15.16 -11.83 10.00
C ASN A 78 -14.38 -10.69 9.29
N PRO A 79 -14.95 -10.06 8.25
CA PRO A 79 -14.24 -9.04 7.46
C PRO A 79 -14.27 -7.63 8.08
N PHE A 80 -14.96 -7.41 9.19
CA PHE A 80 -15.07 -6.09 9.82
C PHE A 80 -13.70 -5.58 10.27
N GLY A 81 -13.43 -4.28 10.07
CA GLY A 81 -12.10 -3.71 10.34
C GLY A 81 -11.03 -4.20 9.37
N TRP A 82 -11.39 -4.40 8.11
CA TRP A 82 -10.50 -4.89 7.05
C TRP A 82 -9.13 -4.17 7.03
N PRO A 83 -8.01 -4.90 6.84
CA PRO A 83 -6.69 -4.29 6.89
C PRO A 83 -6.48 -3.15 5.89
N GLN A 84 -5.78 -2.13 6.35
CA GLN A 84 -5.29 -1.01 5.57
C GLN A 84 -3.77 -0.95 5.67
N LEU A 85 -3.13 -0.59 4.56
CA LEU A 85 -1.72 -0.23 4.53
C LEU A 85 -1.61 1.27 4.68
N VAL A 86 -0.91 1.72 5.72
CA VAL A 86 -0.54 3.11 5.95
C VAL A 86 0.92 3.30 5.53
N VAL A 87 1.19 4.39 4.81
CA VAL A 87 2.52 4.76 4.36
C VAL A 87 2.86 6.19 4.78
N SER A 88 4.09 6.39 5.23
CA SER A 88 4.64 7.69 5.62
C SER A 88 5.97 7.90 4.93
N VAL A 89 6.09 8.93 4.10
CA VAL A 89 7.31 9.23 3.35
C VAL A 89 8.09 10.33 4.06
N TYR A 90 9.40 10.11 4.21
CA TYR A 90 10.33 10.99 4.92
C TYR A 90 11.48 11.41 4.00
N GLY A 91 12.03 12.59 4.27
CA GLY A 91 13.27 13.04 3.62
C GLY A 91 13.81 14.36 4.20
N PRO A 92 15.03 14.75 3.80
CA PRO A 92 15.82 15.78 4.49
C PRO A 92 15.27 17.19 4.28
N ASP A 93 15.14 17.96 5.36
CA ASP A 93 14.88 19.40 5.30
C ASP A 93 16.15 20.19 4.94
N VAL A 94 16.06 21.53 4.89
CA VAL A 94 17.20 22.40 4.55
C VAL A 94 18.37 22.25 5.54
N PHE A 95 18.11 21.72 6.74
CA PHE A 95 19.09 21.49 7.80
C PHE A 95 19.56 20.03 7.85
N GLY A 96 19.11 19.18 6.93
CA GLY A 96 19.44 17.76 6.88
C GLY A 96 18.66 16.88 7.87
N ASN A 97 17.64 17.42 8.54
CA ASN A 97 16.78 16.61 9.41
C ASN A 97 15.73 15.87 8.58
N ASP A 98 15.51 14.59 8.87
CA ASP A 98 14.43 13.84 8.24
C ASP A 98 13.07 14.32 8.75
N VAL A 99 12.24 14.81 7.84
CA VAL A 99 10.87 15.26 8.12
C VAL A 99 9.89 14.60 7.18
N VAL A 100 8.64 14.52 7.62
CA VAL A 100 7.57 13.90 6.84
C VAL A 100 7.21 14.75 5.63
N ARG A 101 7.17 14.10 4.47
CA ARG A 101 6.77 14.64 3.16
C ARG A 101 5.39 14.20 2.71
N GLY A 102 4.82 13.20 3.37
CA GLY A 102 3.49 12.74 3.01
C GLY A 102 3.05 11.57 3.84
N TYR A 103 1.78 11.60 4.20
CA TYR A 103 1.04 10.45 4.69
C TYR A 103 0.07 9.97 3.61
N GLY A 104 -0.18 8.67 3.59
CA GLY A 104 -1.16 8.06 2.72
C GLY A 104 -1.62 6.73 3.30
N ALA A 105 -2.81 6.29 2.91
CA ALA A 105 -3.28 4.96 3.23
C ALA A 105 -4.16 4.40 2.12
N THR A 106 -4.24 3.08 2.05
CA THR A 106 -5.18 2.36 1.20
C THR A 106 -5.65 1.09 1.90
N HIS A 107 -6.90 0.71 1.67
CA HIS A 107 -7.35 -0.63 2.03
C HIS A 107 -6.60 -1.69 1.21
N ILE A 108 -6.34 -2.83 1.84
CA ILE A 108 -5.87 -4.02 1.13
C ILE A 108 -6.96 -4.48 0.16
N PRO A 109 -6.65 -4.86 -1.09
CA PRO A 109 -7.65 -5.33 -2.02
C PRO A 109 -8.45 -6.52 -1.47
N LEU A 110 -9.77 -6.46 -1.65
CA LEU A 110 -10.72 -7.47 -1.14
C LEU A 110 -10.72 -8.76 -1.96
N THR A 111 -10.35 -8.66 -3.24
CA THR A 111 -10.37 -9.80 -4.17
C THR A 111 -8.97 -10.39 -4.35
N PRO A 112 -8.83 -11.73 -4.43
CA PRO A 112 -7.58 -12.37 -4.78
C PRO A 112 -7.07 -11.92 -6.15
N GLY A 113 -5.74 -11.97 -6.33
CA GLY A 113 -5.07 -11.60 -7.57
C GLY A 113 -4.13 -10.41 -7.44
N GLN A 114 -3.66 -9.91 -8.58
CA GLN A 114 -2.72 -8.79 -8.65
C GLN A 114 -3.46 -7.45 -8.72
N HIS A 115 -3.01 -6.48 -7.92
CA HIS A 115 -3.59 -5.15 -7.87
C HIS A 115 -2.50 -4.10 -7.87
N LYS A 116 -2.72 -2.99 -8.57
CA LYS A 116 -1.87 -1.81 -8.49
C LYS A 116 -2.66 -0.65 -7.89
N ARG A 117 -2.09 0.01 -6.88
CA ARG A 117 -2.69 1.17 -6.21
C ARG A 117 -1.72 2.34 -6.21
N THR A 118 -2.26 3.52 -6.49
CA THR A 118 -1.54 4.78 -6.42
C THR A 118 -2.16 5.60 -5.29
N ILE A 119 -1.41 5.78 -4.21
CA ILE A 119 -1.87 6.45 -3.00
C ILE A 119 -1.50 7.93 -3.09
N PRO A 120 -2.47 8.86 -3.05
CA PRO A 120 -2.17 10.28 -2.94
C PRO A 120 -1.57 10.58 -1.57
N MET A 121 -0.50 11.37 -1.56
CA MET A 121 0.27 11.68 -0.36
C MET A 121 -0.04 13.10 0.07
N PHE A 122 -0.40 13.26 1.35
CA PHE A 122 -0.80 14.55 1.90
C PHE A 122 -0.05 14.88 3.18
N VAL A 123 0.15 16.18 3.43
CA VAL A 123 0.76 16.69 4.65
C VAL A 123 -0.18 17.74 5.24
N PRO A 124 -0.41 17.73 6.57
CA PRO A 124 -1.19 18.79 7.21
C PRO A 124 -0.51 20.15 7.02
N GLU A 125 -1.27 21.17 6.63
CA GLU A 125 -0.83 22.56 6.63
C GLU A 125 -1.05 23.17 8.03
N PRO A 126 0.01 23.68 8.71
CA PRO A 126 -0.19 24.34 10.00
C PRO A 126 -0.92 25.67 9.82
N THR A 127 -1.97 25.88 10.63
CA THR A 127 -2.87 27.05 10.58
C THR A 127 -2.18 28.37 10.94
N TRP A 128 -0.97 28.37 11.50
CA TRP A 128 -0.32 29.58 12.03
C TRP A 128 1.20 29.61 11.79
N ARG A 129 1.68 30.66 11.11
CA ARG A 129 3.10 30.82 10.70
C ARG A 129 4.06 31.05 11.87
N LEU A 130 3.60 31.50 13.04
CA LEU A 130 4.47 31.75 14.20
C LEU A 130 4.78 30.47 15.02
N GLN A 131 3.91 29.44 15.01
CA GLN A 131 4.21 28.12 15.63
C GLN A 131 5.26 27.34 14.82
N LYS A 132 5.32 27.60 13.51
CA LYS A 132 6.39 27.09 12.65
C LYS A 132 7.74 27.64 13.09
N PHE A 133 7.84 28.90 13.53
CA PHE A 133 9.13 29.52 13.88
C PHE A 133 9.66 29.08 15.25
N THR A 134 8.80 28.95 16.27
CA THR A 134 9.25 28.49 17.61
C THR A 134 9.59 27.00 17.65
N SER A 135 8.86 26.15 16.93
CA SER A 135 9.17 24.72 16.83
C SER A 135 10.40 24.42 15.92
N TRP A 136 10.76 25.36 15.05
CA TRP A 136 12.02 25.35 14.27
C TRP A 136 13.25 25.54 15.14
N LEU A 137 13.15 26.47 16.09
CA LEU A 137 14.27 26.94 16.91
C LEU A 137 14.61 25.92 18.02
N LEU A 138 13.67 25.05 18.37
CA LEU A 138 13.75 24.12 19.50
C LEU A 138 13.97 22.64 19.10
N GLY A 139 14.15 22.34 17.81
CA GLY A 139 14.52 20.99 17.34
C GLY A 139 13.49 19.87 17.61
N ARG A 140 12.27 20.23 18.04
CA ARG A 140 11.17 19.29 18.26
C ARG A 140 9.97 19.78 17.46
N ARG A 141 9.70 19.13 16.33
CA ARG A 141 8.49 19.35 15.54
C ARG A 141 7.60 18.11 15.60
N PRO A 142 6.27 18.30 15.68
CA PRO A 142 5.34 17.23 15.96
C PRO A 142 5.23 16.31 14.74
N GLU A 143 5.69 15.06 14.89
CA GLU A 143 5.14 13.95 14.12
C GLU A 143 3.69 13.72 14.59
N TYR A 144 2.81 13.17 13.75
CA TYR A 144 1.55 12.64 14.29
C TYR A 144 1.91 11.67 15.42
N THR A 145 1.34 11.89 16.61
CA THR A 145 1.53 11.02 17.77
C THR A 145 1.11 9.58 17.45
N ASP A 146 0.28 9.39 16.42
CA ASP A 146 0.04 8.11 15.77
C ASP A 146 -0.20 8.27 14.25
N PRO A 147 0.67 7.74 13.36
CA PRO A 147 0.43 7.74 11.92
C PRO A 147 -0.83 6.95 11.51
N LYS A 148 -1.41 6.14 12.42
CA LYS A 148 -2.66 5.39 12.20
C LYS A 148 -3.91 6.26 12.11
N VAL A 149 -3.86 7.54 12.51
CA VAL A 149 -4.98 8.49 12.36
C VAL A 149 -5.40 8.63 10.89
N VAL A 150 -4.46 8.44 9.95
CA VAL A 150 -4.72 8.45 8.50
C VAL A 150 -5.70 7.34 8.07
N ALA A 151 -5.70 6.20 8.79
CA ALA A 151 -6.56 5.05 8.51
C ALA A 151 -7.94 5.13 9.19
N GLN A 152 -8.08 5.95 10.24
CA GLN A 152 -9.25 5.93 11.11
C GLN A 152 -10.38 6.88 10.70
N GLY A 153 -10.16 7.82 9.75
CA GLY A 153 -11.19 8.72 9.24
C GLY A 153 -11.73 9.77 10.24
N GLU A 154 -11.71 9.48 11.55
CA GLU A 154 -11.99 10.42 12.63
C GLU A 154 -10.90 11.51 12.68
N GLY A 155 -11.32 12.79 12.70
CA GLY A 155 -10.43 13.95 12.66
C GLY A 155 -10.23 14.59 11.28
N ARG A 156 -10.86 14.05 10.23
CA ARG A 156 -10.88 14.68 8.88
C ARG A 156 -11.57 16.05 8.80
N GLU A 157 -12.23 16.49 9.87
CA GLU A 157 -13.04 17.72 9.83
C GLU A 157 -12.29 19.03 10.12
N VAL A 158 -11.01 19.03 10.54
CA VAL A 158 -10.34 20.31 10.92
C VAL A 158 -8.83 20.36 10.62
N THR A 159 -8.36 19.78 9.51
CA THR A 159 -6.98 20.05 9.04
C THR A 159 -6.93 20.27 7.54
N ARG A 160 -6.52 21.47 7.12
CA ARG A 160 -6.23 21.77 5.72
C ARG A 160 -5.01 20.92 5.31
N VAL A 161 -5.13 20.13 4.25
CA VAL A 161 -4.06 19.26 3.77
C VAL A 161 -3.53 19.74 2.41
N ARG A 162 -2.21 19.60 2.20
CA ARG A 162 -1.57 19.83 0.89
C ARG A 162 -1.19 18.49 0.28
N SER A 163 -1.58 18.26 -0.97
CA SER A 163 -1.08 17.12 -1.76
C SER A 163 0.39 17.37 -2.14
N GLN A 164 1.26 16.39 -1.91
CA GLN A 164 2.70 16.51 -2.16
C GLN A 164 3.25 15.48 -3.16
N GLY A 165 2.49 14.44 -3.49
CA GLY A 165 2.95 13.39 -4.38
C GLY A 165 2.10 12.14 -4.35
N PHE A 166 2.65 11.06 -4.88
CA PHE A 166 2.00 9.75 -4.95
C PHE A 166 2.98 8.63 -4.61
N VAL A 167 2.50 7.61 -3.91
CA VAL A 167 3.20 6.33 -3.71
C VAL A 167 2.50 5.25 -4.53
N THR A 168 3.27 4.44 -5.26
CA THR A 168 2.73 3.33 -6.05
C THR A 168 3.06 2.01 -5.37
N ILE A 169 2.03 1.18 -5.18
CA ILE A 169 2.12 -0.12 -4.52
C ILE A 169 1.49 -1.17 -5.42
N SER A 170 2.16 -2.30 -5.56
CA SER A 170 1.58 -3.50 -6.15
C SER A 170 1.28 -4.50 -5.03
N PHE A 171 0.10 -5.12 -5.10
CA PHE A 171 -0.35 -6.16 -4.19
C PHE A 171 -0.58 -7.44 -4.98
N HIS A 172 -0.33 -8.57 -4.33
CA HIS A 172 -0.73 -9.90 -4.74
C HIS A 172 -1.48 -10.55 -3.57
N ILE A 173 -2.79 -10.62 -3.72
CA ILE A 173 -3.70 -11.03 -2.66
C ILE A 173 -4.09 -12.49 -2.85
N MET A 174 -4.01 -13.26 -1.77
CA MET A 174 -4.55 -14.61 -1.71
C MET A 174 -5.45 -14.76 -0.50
N THR A 175 -6.56 -15.46 -0.65
CA THR A 175 -7.48 -15.75 0.45
C THR A 175 -7.66 -17.24 0.60
N LYS A 176 -7.72 -17.73 1.84
CA LYS A 176 -8.04 -19.12 2.15
C LYS A 176 -9.29 -19.19 3.02
N ASP A 177 -10.18 -20.13 2.70
CA ASP A 177 -11.38 -20.45 3.48
C ASP A 177 -12.48 -19.36 3.59
N MET A 178 -12.27 -18.15 3.03
CA MET A 178 -13.30 -17.09 2.91
C MET A 178 -14.63 -17.60 2.32
N LYS A 179 -14.57 -18.34 1.20
CA LYS A 179 -15.76 -18.91 0.55
C LYS A 179 -16.49 -19.94 1.43
N LYS A 180 -15.75 -20.68 2.27
CA LYS A 180 -16.33 -21.67 3.18
C LYS A 180 -17.12 -21.01 4.31
N LEU A 181 -16.78 -19.77 4.64
CA LEU A 181 -17.52 -18.92 5.58
C LEU A 181 -18.63 -18.11 4.91
N GLY A 182 -18.92 -18.36 3.63
CA GLY A 182 -20.02 -17.74 2.90
C GLY A 182 -19.72 -16.39 2.24
N TYR A 183 -18.45 -15.96 2.23
CA TYR A 183 -18.04 -14.71 1.57
C TYR A 183 -17.75 -14.91 0.08
N ASP A 184 -18.24 -13.98 -0.75
CA ASP A 184 -17.83 -13.88 -2.15
C ASP A 184 -16.45 -13.21 -2.25
N THR A 185 -15.53 -13.85 -2.95
CA THR A 185 -14.16 -13.35 -3.16
C THR A 185 -13.96 -12.78 -4.57
N GLY A 186 -15.03 -12.64 -5.36
CA GLY A 186 -14.95 -12.25 -6.76
C GLY A 186 -14.41 -13.34 -7.67
N PRO A 187 -14.26 -13.05 -8.97
CA PRO A 187 -13.82 -14.03 -9.96
C PRO A 187 -12.38 -14.45 -9.69
N SER A 188 -12.14 -15.77 -9.62
CA SER A 188 -10.78 -16.31 -9.63
C SER A 188 -10.21 -16.11 -11.02
N SER A 189 -9.17 -15.27 -11.15
CA SER A 189 -8.38 -15.17 -12.37
C SER A 189 -7.53 -16.45 -12.55
N SER A 190 -8.19 -17.56 -12.85
CA SER A 190 -7.59 -18.80 -13.33
C SER A 190 -7.83 -18.89 -14.83
N ALA A 191 -7.08 -18.12 -15.59
CA ALA A 191 -6.97 -18.29 -17.04
C ALA A 191 -5.50 -18.54 -17.36
N ASN A 192 -5.13 -19.83 -17.46
CA ASN A 192 -3.92 -20.24 -18.17
C ASN A 192 -4.19 -20.07 -19.68
N PRO A 193 -3.48 -19.21 -20.42
CA PRO A 193 -3.73 -19.03 -21.85
C PRO A 193 -3.11 -20.12 -22.74
N HIS A 194 -2.43 -21.12 -22.20
CA HIS A 194 -1.66 -22.07 -22.99
C HIS A 194 -2.39 -23.40 -23.21
N THR A 195 -3.46 -23.40 -24.02
CA THR A 195 -3.85 -24.57 -24.82
C THR A 195 -4.78 -24.16 -25.95
N ALA A 196 -4.23 -23.55 -26.98
CA ALA A 196 -4.83 -23.54 -28.31
C ALA A 196 -3.70 -23.49 -29.34
N SER A 197 -3.16 -24.66 -29.66
CA SER A 197 -2.34 -24.83 -30.86
C SER A 197 -3.27 -24.68 -32.07
N PRO A 198 -3.05 -23.76 -33.02
CA PRO A 198 -3.80 -23.75 -34.25
C PRO A 198 -3.30 -24.89 -35.13
N GLY A 199 -4.15 -25.89 -35.37
CA GLY A 199 -3.92 -26.88 -36.41
C GLY A 199 -3.92 -26.18 -37.77
N TRP A 200 -2.80 -26.24 -38.48
CA TRP A 200 -2.72 -25.82 -39.87
C TRP A 200 -3.42 -26.89 -40.72
N SER A 201 -4.63 -26.59 -41.18
CA SER A 201 -5.32 -27.35 -42.22
C SER A 201 -4.94 -26.78 -43.59
N THR A 202 -4.23 -27.59 -44.36
CA THR A 202 -3.87 -27.34 -45.76
C THR A 202 -5.12 -27.45 -46.63
N GLU A 203 -5.56 -26.37 -47.30
CA GLU A 203 -6.45 -26.53 -48.46
C GLU A 203 -6.31 -25.39 -49.49
N GLN A 204 -5.68 -25.75 -50.61
CA GLN A 204 -6.02 -25.51 -52.02
C GLN A 204 -6.13 -24.08 -52.59
N GLN A 205 -5.24 -23.81 -53.56
CA GLN A 205 -5.33 -22.81 -54.63
C GLN A 205 -6.64 -22.90 -55.43
N PRO A 206 -7.00 -21.81 -56.12
CA PRO A 206 -7.30 -21.96 -57.54
C PRO A 206 -6.56 -20.95 -58.44
N ASN A 207 -6.32 -21.43 -59.66
CA ASN A 207 -5.83 -20.73 -60.85
C ASN A 207 -6.60 -19.43 -61.15
N VAL A 208 -5.90 -18.36 -61.54
CA VAL A 208 -5.66 -17.88 -62.93
C VAL A 208 -4.52 -16.87 -62.89
#